data_AF-H0HWR1-F1
#
_entry.id   AF-H0HWR1-F1
#
_cell.length_a   1.000
_cell.length_b   1.000
_cell.length_c   1.000
_cell.angle_alpha   90.00
_cell.angle_beta   90.00
_cell.angle_gamma   90.00
#
_symmetry.space_group_name_H-M   'P 1'
#
loop_
_entity.id
_entity.type
_entity.pdbx_description
1 polymer ?
#
loop_
_entity_poly.entity_id
_entity_poly.type
_entity_poly.pdbx_seq_one_letter_code
_entity_poly.pdbx_strand_id
1 'polypeptide(L)'
;MLDKATRRNLEFAGEGVTVTTTVDRLLAASEGWHTEGSDAHVILGAVSYLPDAEIGQRIANACNSPRGPGFFCSVQGRAESLLWKRDYFAHEHEVRLLLIGRDWKHVTPRPDVRTVKFDANEYFTRISFDPRLEPFEVKERTAALRDAGYSGEILPDESYQKVLYQIVMTKDWADP
;
A
#
# COMPACT_ATOMS: atom_id res chain seq x y z
N MET A 1 -22.83 -3.49 -9.55
CA MET A 1 -24.32 -3.57 -9.53
C MET A 1 -24.76 -5.00 -9.16
N LEU A 2 -25.80 -5.19 -8.33
CA LEU A 2 -26.32 -6.54 -7.99
C LEU A 2 -27.55 -6.90 -8.82
N ASP A 3 -27.64 -8.14 -9.28
CA ASP A 3 -28.87 -8.69 -9.86
C ASP A 3 -29.94 -8.86 -8.77
N LYS A 4 -31.16 -8.36 -9.01
CA LYS A 4 -32.22 -8.35 -7.98
C LYS A 4 -32.80 -9.74 -7.67
N ALA A 5 -32.76 -10.67 -8.63
CA ALA A 5 -33.35 -11.99 -8.47
C ALA A 5 -32.39 -12.99 -7.82
N THR A 6 -31.12 -12.92 -8.22
CA THR A 6 -30.07 -13.87 -7.81
C THR A 6 -29.11 -13.29 -6.77
N ARG A 7 -29.18 -11.98 -6.51
CA ARG A 7 -28.24 -11.21 -5.67
C ARG A 7 -26.78 -11.28 -6.14
N ARG A 8 -26.53 -11.73 -7.38
CA ARG A 8 -25.19 -11.87 -7.94
C ARG A 8 -24.57 -10.52 -8.26
N ASN A 9 -23.27 -10.36 -8.01
CA ASN A 9 -22.51 -9.23 -8.48
C ASN A 9 -22.35 -9.29 -10.01
N LEU A 10 -22.87 -8.26 -10.69
CA LEU A 10 -22.77 -8.10 -12.15
C LEU A 10 -21.47 -7.41 -12.58
N GLU A 11 -20.72 -6.82 -11.65
CA GLU A 11 -19.47 -6.09 -11.91
C GLU A 11 -18.27 -6.85 -11.34
N PHE A 12 -18.09 -8.08 -11.81
CA PHE A 12 -16.98 -8.95 -11.39
C PHE A 12 -15.60 -8.29 -11.55
N ALA A 13 -15.38 -7.56 -12.65
CA ALA A 13 -14.10 -6.90 -12.93
C ALA A 13 -13.81 -5.68 -12.04
N GLY A 14 -14.81 -5.14 -11.36
CA GLY A 14 -14.66 -4.03 -10.41
C GLY A 14 -14.55 -4.49 -8.95
N GLU A 15 -14.54 -5.80 -8.71
CA GLU A 15 -14.49 -6.39 -7.37
C GLU A 15 -13.10 -6.15 -6.75
N GLY A 16 -13.09 -5.53 -5.57
CA GLY A 16 -11.86 -5.28 -4.83
C GLY A 16 -11.30 -6.56 -4.21
N VAL A 17 -9.99 -6.73 -4.28
CA VAL A 17 -9.27 -7.82 -3.61
C VAL A 17 -8.16 -7.23 -2.76
N THR A 18 -8.12 -7.61 -1.50
CA THR A 18 -7.03 -7.26 -0.60
C THR A 18 -5.95 -8.31 -0.69
N VAL A 19 -4.71 -7.87 -0.89
CA VAL A 19 -3.55 -8.76 -0.94
C VAL A 19 -2.57 -8.37 0.14
N THR A 20 -2.10 -9.36 0.89
CA THR A 20 -1.10 -9.19 1.94
C THR A 20 0.25 -9.73 1.45
N THR A 21 1.31 -9.00 1.76
CA THR A 21 2.70 -9.38 1.47
C THR A 21 3.61 -8.83 2.58
N THR A 22 4.91 -9.10 2.49
CA THR A 22 5.92 -8.54 3.38
C THR A 22 6.81 -7.55 2.65
N VAL A 23 7.47 -6.68 3.41
CA VAL A 23 8.48 -5.74 2.90
C VAL A 23 9.55 -6.47 2.09
N ASP A 24 10.10 -7.56 2.64
CA ASP A 24 11.17 -8.32 2.00
C ASP A 24 10.75 -8.89 0.65
N ARG A 25 9.51 -9.39 0.55
CA ARG A 25 8.96 -9.92 -0.70
C ARG A 25 8.77 -8.83 -1.76
N LEU A 26 8.34 -7.63 -1.36
CA LEU A 26 8.25 -6.48 -2.28
C LEU A 26 9.63 -6.02 -2.77
N LEU A 27 10.63 -6.00 -1.88
CA LEU A 27 12.01 -5.66 -2.25
C LEU A 27 12.65 -6.73 -3.16
N ALA A 28 12.34 -8.01 -2.95
CA ALA A 28 12.75 -9.11 -3.82
C ALA A 28 12.10 -9.02 -5.21
N ALA A 29 10.78 -8.76 -5.28
CA ALA A 29 10.07 -8.59 -6.55
C ALA A 29 10.62 -7.43 -7.41
N SER A 30 11.26 -6.45 -6.76
CA SER A 30 11.84 -5.27 -7.40
C SER A 30 13.36 -5.35 -7.61
N GLU A 31 13.96 -6.52 -7.38
CA GLU A 31 15.41 -6.76 -7.53
C GLU A 31 15.94 -6.33 -8.89
N GLY A 32 15.23 -6.67 -9.97
CA GLY A 32 15.61 -6.27 -11.34
C GLY A 32 15.69 -4.75 -11.58
N TRP A 33 15.23 -3.93 -10.64
CA TRP A 33 15.32 -2.47 -10.71
C TRP A 33 16.36 -1.85 -9.78
N HIS A 34 17.00 -2.62 -8.89
CA HIS A 34 18.01 -2.08 -7.96
C HIS A 34 19.33 -2.86 -7.92
N THR A 35 19.44 -3.95 -8.67
CA THR A 35 20.67 -4.74 -8.84
C THR A 35 21.87 -3.92 -9.31
N GLU A 36 23.07 -4.50 -9.11
CA GLU A 36 24.32 -3.90 -9.58
C GLU A 36 24.26 -3.62 -11.09
N GLY A 37 24.53 -2.37 -11.48
CA GLY A 37 24.35 -1.88 -12.85
C GLY A 37 23.00 -1.22 -13.15
N SER A 38 22.03 -1.24 -12.23
CA SER A 38 20.75 -0.56 -12.41
C SER A 38 20.85 0.98 -12.35
N ASP A 39 19.97 1.66 -13.09
CA ASP A 39 19.83 3.12 -13.15
C ASP A 39 19.08 3.73 -11.95
N ALA A 40 18.65 2.90 -11.00
CA ALA A 40 17.78 3.33 -9.91
C ALA A 40 18.06 2.62 -8.57
N HIS A 41 17.46 3.17 -7.53
CA HIS A 41 17.29 2.59 -6.20
C HIS A 41 15.81 2.36 -5.93
N VAL A 42 15.50 1.24 -5.30
CA VAL A 42 14.18 0.96 -4.74
C VAL A 42 14.21 1.24 -3.25
N ILE A 43 13.22 1.96 -2.77
CA ILE A 43 13.10 2.35 -1.36
C ILE A 43 11.68 2.06 -0.92
N LEU A 44 11.55 1.36 0.21
CA LEU A 44 10.28 1.19 0.89
C LEU A 44 10.34 1.93 2.23
N GLY A 45 9.39 2.81 2.50
CA GLY A 45 9.39 3.60 3.73
C GLY A 45 8.00 3.93 4.22
N ALA A 46 7.82 3.89 5.54
CA ALA A 46 6.64 4.45 6.18
C ALA A 46 6.66 5.97 6.05
N VAL A 47 5.50 6.56 5.76
CA VAL A 47 5.37 8.01 5.68
C VAL A 47 5.49 8.61 7.09
N SER A 48 6.33 9.63 7.21
CA SER A 48 6.42 10.47 8.40
C SER A 48 5.37 11.57 8.32
N TYR A 49 4.41 11.54 9.24
CA TYR A 49 3.36 12.54 9.39
C TYR A 49 3.84 13.65 10.30
N LEU A 50 3.88 14.87 9.76
CA LEU A 50 4.55 16.00 10.39
C LEU A 50 3.64 17.23 10.41
N PRO A 51 3.71 18.07 11.45
CA PRO A 51 3.14 19.41 11.43
C PRO A 51 3.74 20.25 10.28
N ASP A 52 2.95 21.14 9.69
CA ASP A 52 3.37 21.97 8.54
C ASP A 52 4.66 22.77 8.82
N ALA A 53 4.79 23.31 10.04
CA ALA A 53 5.98 24.05 10.47
C ALA A 53 7.24 23.16 10.48
N GLU A 54 7.11 21.87 10.83
CA GLU A 54 8.23 20.93 10.86
C GLU A 54 8.71 20.59 9.46
N ILE A 55 7.81 20.44 8.48
CA ILE A 55 8.18 20.24 7.08
C ILE A 55 9.04 21.42 6.59
N GLY A 56 8.60 22.65 6.86
CA GLY A 56 9.35 23.87 6.53
C GLY A 56 10.73 23.88 7.20
N GLN A 57 10.81 23.53 8.48
CA GLN A 57 12.07 23.47 9.22
C GLN A 57 13.02 22.40 8.67
N ARG A 58 12.51 21.22 8.29
CA ARG A 58 13.32 20.16 7.66
C ARG A 58 13.90 20.60 6.33
N ILE A 59 13.12 21.32 5.51
CA ILE A 59 13.60 21.90 4.25
C ILE A 59 14.70 22.93 4.52
N ALA A 60 14.47 23.86 5.45
CA ALA A 60 15.46 24.88 5.81
C ALA A 60 16.77 24.25 6.33
N ASN A 61 16.67 23.23 7.18
CA ASN A 61 17.82 22.49 7.71
C ASN A 61 18.61 21.80 6.59
N ALA A 62 17.93 21.14 5.66
CA ALA A 62 18.57 20.50 4.51
C ALA A 62 19.30 21.52 3.62
N CYS A 63 18.68 22.66 3.34
CA CYS A 63 19.28 23.75 2.56
C CYS A 63 20.46 24.42 3.25
N ASN A 64 20.54 24.39 4.58
CA ASN A 64 21.68 24.91 5.36
C ASN A 64 22.74 23.84 5.66
N SER A 65 22.54 22.59 5.23
CA SER A 65 23.55 21.53 5.36
C SER A 65 24.74 21.76 4.41
N PRO A 66 25.88 21.05 4.59
CA PRO A 66 27.02 21.16 3.68
C PRO A 66 26.71 20.87 2.19
N ARG A 67 25.65 20.10 1.90
CA ARG A 67 25.19 19.84 0.52
C ARG A 67 24.25 20.91 -0.02
N GLY A 68 23.78 21.80 0.85
CA GLY A 68 22.77 22.81 0.54
C GLY A 68 21.53 22.23 -0.14
N PRO A 69 20.90 22.99 -1.06
CA PRO A 69 19.78 22.49 -1.86
C PRO A 69 20.10 21.22 -2.67
N GLY A 70 21.38 20.96 -2.96
CA GLY A 70 21.84 19.75 -3.65
C GLY A 70 21.55 18.45 -2.89
N PHE A 71 21.23 18.53 -1.59
CA PHE A 71 20.70 17.40 -0.84
C PHE A 71 19.49 16.75 -1.52
N PHE A 72 18.55 17.56 -2.02
CA PHE A 72 17.34 17.08 -2.70
C PHE A 72 17.59 16.51 -4.10
N CYS A 73 18.81 16.66 -4.63
CA CYS A 73 19.23 15.97 -5.86
C CYS A 73 19.78 14.56 -5.57
N SER A 74 20.10 14.25 -4.30
CA SER A 74 20.58 12.93 -3.91
C SER A 74 19.44 11.90 -3.84
N VAL A 75 19.79 10.62 -3.87
CA VAL A 75 18.81 9.53 -3.68
C VAL A 75 18.17 9.64 -2.30
N GLN A 76 18.98 9.81 -1.26
CA GLN A 76 18.52 9.94 0.12
C GLN A 76 17.58 11.13 0.32
N GLY A 77 17.98 12.32 -0.15
CA GLY A 77 17.14 13.51 0.03
C GLY A 77 15.81 13.43 -0.70
N ARG A 78 15.77 12.83 -1.89
CA ARG A 78 14.50 12.54 -2.58
C ARG A 78 13.66 11.53 -1.82
N ALA A 79 14.26 10.46 -1.33
CA ALA A 79 13.57 9.44 -0.57
C ALA A 79 12.92 10.02 0.70
N GLU A 80 13.70 10.72 1.51
CA GLU A 80 13.23 11.29 2.76
C GLU A 80 12.14 12.34 2.51
N SER A 81 12.37 13.27 1.57
CA SER A 81 11.37 14.31 1.29
C SER A 81 10.05 13.74 0.74
N LEU A 82 10.12 12.71 -0.09
CA LEU A 82 8.96 11.96 -0.58
C LEU A 82 8.31 11.08 0.49
N LEU A 83 8.86 10.97 1.69
CA LEU A 83 8.23 10.27 2.81
C LEU A 83 7.62 11.24 3.82
N TRP A 84 7.70 12.56 3.61
CA TRP A 84 7.03 13.53 4.47
C TRP A 84 5.59 13.76 3.98
N LYS A 85 4.65 13.79 4.93
CA LYS A 85 3.25 14.15 4.68
C LYS A 85 2.72 14.96 5.85
N ARG A 86 1.73 15.80 5.58
CA ARG A 86 1.09 16.61 6.61
C ARG A 86 0.31 15.72 7.59
N ASP A 87 0.36 16.07 8.87
CA ASP A 87 -0.27 15.31 9.95
C ASP A 87 -1.79 15.11 9.78
N TYR A 88 -2.46 16.03 9.06
CA TYR A 88 -3.86 15.88 8.66
C TYR A 88 -4.20 14.52 8.03
N PHE A 89 -3.23 13.88 7.35
CA PHE A 89 -3.40 12.60 6.67
C PHE A 89 -2.92 11.40 7.48
N ALA A 90 -2.58 11.56 8.77
CA ALA A 90 -2.01 10.49 9.60
C ALA A 90 -2.87 9.22 9.67
N HIS A 91 -4.19 9.38 9.55
CA HIS A 91 -5.17 8.28 9.51
C HIS A 91 -4.99 7.31 8.34
N GLU A 92 -4.22 7.67 7.31
CA GLU A 92 -3.99 6.81 6.14
C GLU A 92 -2.93 5.72 6.41
N HIS A 93 -2.05 5.89 7.39
CA HIS A 93 -0.96 4.94 7.70
C HIS A 93 -0.16 4.47 6.47
N GLU A 94 0.05 5.38 5.52
CA GLU A 94 0.68 5.14 4.22
C GLU A 94 2.13 4.61 4.33
N VAL A 95 2.44 3.63 3.48
CA VAL A 95 3.79 3.15 3.16
C VAL A 95 4.04 3.37 1.68
N ARG A 96 5.19 3.95 1.31
CA ARG A 96 5.55 4.23 -0.08
C ARG A 96 6.64 3.29 -0.57
N LEU A 97 6.42 2.73 -1.77
CA LEU A 97 7.44 2.10 -2.59
C LEU A 97 7.90 3.13 -3.64
N LEU A 98 9.15 3.55 -3.55
CA LEU A 98 9.75 4.59 -4.39
C LEU A 98 10.82 3.99 -5.28
N LEU A 99 10.80 4.35 -6.56
CA LEU A 99 11.88 4.07 -7.50
C LEU A 99 12.60 5.37 -7.87
N ILE A 100 13.79 5.56 -7.31
CA ILE A 100 14.54 6.81 -7.44
C ILE A 100 15.74 6.59 -8.35
N GLY A 101 15.79 7.33 -9.46
CA GLY A 101 16.94 7.26 -10.37
C GLY A 101 18.24 7.69 -9.71
N ARG A 102 19.36 7.04 -10.03
CA ARG A 102 20.68 7.43 -9.53
C ARG A 102 21.04 8.85 -9.99
N ASP A 103 20.79 9.14 -11.26
CA ASP A 103 20.96 10.47 -11.83
C ASP A 103 19.76 11.36 -11.57
N TRP A 104 20.04 12.60 -11.16
CA TRP A 104 19.04 13.67 -11.04
C TRP A 104 18.59 14.17 -12.41
N LYS A 105 19.53 14.27 -13.37
CA LYS A 105 19.26 14.74 -14.73
C LYS A 105 18.98 13.53 -15.62
N HIS A 106 17.73 13.34 -16.00
CA HIS A 106 17.39 12.31 -16.97
C HIS A 106 17.68 12.83 -18.37
N VAL A 107 18.76 12.33 -18.98
CA VAL A 107 19.08 12.59 -20.40
C VAL A 107 18.17 11.76 -21.31
N THR A 108 17.64 10.64 -20.78
CA THR A 108 16.78 9.70 -21.52
C THR A 108 15.40 9.61 -20.86
N PRO A 109 14.29 9.62 -21.64
CA PRO A 109 12.95 9.41 -21.11
C PRO A 109 12.84 8.05 -20.41
N ARG A 110 12.14 8.02 -19.28
CA ARG A 110 11.78 6.76 -18.59
C ARG A 110 10.45 6.24 -19.15
N PRO A 111 10.24 4.92 -19.15
CA PRO A 111 8.94 4.38 -19.52
C PRO A 111 7.90 4.79 -18.47
N ASP A 112 6.70 5.12 -18.93
CA ASP A 112 5.56 5.48 -18.05
C ASP A 112 5.14 4.33 -17.14
N VAL A 113 5.41 3.09 -17.58
CA VAL A 113 5.13 1.86 -16.84
C VAL A 113 6.40 1.02 -16.78
N ARG A 114 6.81 0.64 -15.57
CA ARG A 114 7.83 -0.41 -15.37
C ARG A 114 7.14 -1.69 -14.92
N THR A 115 7.48 -2.79 -15.57
CA THR A 115 6.98 -4.13 -15.24
C THR A 115 7.96 -4.86 -14.34
N VAL A 116 7.46 -5.50 -13.27
CA VAL A 116 8.21 -6.51 -12.52
C VAL A 116 7.76 -7.90 -12.94
N LYS A 117 8.68 -8.85 -12.93
CA LYS A 117 8.30 -10.26 -12.96
C LYS A 117 7.66 -10.57 -11.61
N PHE A 118 6.44 -11.06 -11.62
CA PHE A 118 5.66 -11.23 -10.41
C PHE A 118 5.05 -12.64 -10.36
N ASP A 119 5.37 -13.41 -9.31
CA ASP A 119 4.70 -14.67 -8.99
C ASP A 119 3.87 -14.48 -7.71
N ALA A 120 2.55 -14.65 -7.83
CA ALA A 120 1.63 -14.54 -6.72
C ALA A 120 1.93 -15.53 -5.59
N ASN A 121 2.39 -16.75 -5.89
CA ASN A 121 2.72 -17.74 -4.87
C ASN A 121 3.99 -17.38 -4.09
N GLU A 122 4.92 -16.68 -4.72
CA GLU A 122 6.16 -16.24 -4.10
C GLU A 122 5.92 -15.00 -3.21
N TYR A 123 5.17 -14.03 -3.74
CA TYR A 123 5.10 -12.71 -3.14
C TYR A 123 3.88 -12.51 -2.25
N PHE A 124 2.73 -13.12 -2.52
CA PHE A 124 1.57 -12.96 -1.65
C PHE A 124 1.64 -13.93 -0.47
N THR A 125 1.37 -13.42 0.72
CA THR A 125 1.18 -14.26 1.91
C THR A 125 -0.28 -14.68 2.02
N ARG A 126 -1.19 -13.77 1.67
CA ARG A 126 -2.63 -13.97 1.82
C ARG A 126 -3.41 -13.13 0.81
N ILE A 127 -4.53 -13.68 0.37
CA ILE A 127 -5.57 -12.98 -0.37
C ILE A 127 -6.85 -12.94 0.47
N SER A 128 -7.54 -11.81 0.45
CA SER A 128 -8.87 -11.66 1.03
C SER A 128 -9.80 -10.98 0.03
N PHE A 129 -10.97 -11.56 -0.15
CA PHE A 129 -11.99 -11.00 -1.04
C PHE A 129 -12.82 -9.93 -0.34
N ASP A 130 -13.53 -9.14 -1.13
CA ASP A 130 -14.51 -8.18 -0.61
C ASP A 130 -15.48 -8.88 0.36
N PRO A 131 -15.59 -8.40 1.61
CA PRO A 131 -16.42 -9.03 2.63
C PRO A 131 -17.92 -8.92 2.36
N ARG A 132 -18.33 -8.15 1.35
CA ARG A 132 -19.73 -8.02 0.91
C ARG A 132 -20.17 -9.13 -0.04
N LEU A 133 -19.25 -9.99 -0.50
CA LEU A 133 -19.59 -11.10 -1.39
C LEU A 133 -20.51 -12.11 -0.72
N GLU A 134 -21.46 -12.60 -1.49
CA GLU A 134 -22.31 -13.69 -1.03
C GLU A 134 -21.48 -14.99 -0.91
N PRO A 135 -21.78 -15.91 0.02
CA PRO A 135 -20.95 -17.09 0.27
C PRO A 135 -20.70 -17.99 -0.95
N PHE A 136 -21.63 -18.02 -1.90
CA PHE A 136 -21.45 -18.78 -3.14
C PHE A 136 -20.43 -18.10 -4.08
N GLU A 137 -20.40 -16.77 -4.11
CA GLU A 137 -19.44 -16.00 -4.91
C GLU A 137 -18.03 -16.26 -4.38
N VAL A 138 -17.83 -16.19 -3.07
CA VAL A 138 -16.54 -16.50 -2.43
C VAL A 138 -16.01 -17.88 -2.87
N LYS A 139 -16.88 -18.89 -2.94
CA LYS A 139 -16.49 -20.22 -3.42
C LYS A 139 -16.08 -20.22 -4.90
N GLU A 140 -16.83 -19.54 -5.76
CA GLU A 140 -16.50 -19.38 -7.18
C GLU A 140 -15.14 -18.67 -7.36
N ARG A 141 -14.86 -17.60 -6.61
CA ARG A 141 -13.58 -16.85 -6.70
C ARG A 141 -12.42 -17.65 -6.15
N THR A 142 -12.65 -18.38 -5.05
CA THR A 142 -11.65 -19.30 -4.49
C THR A 142 -11.27 -20.36 -5.52
N ALA A 143 -12.26 -21.00 -6.16
CA ALA A 143 -12.00 -22.00 -7.20
C ALA A 143 -11.22 -21.40 -8.37
N ALA A 144 -11.60 -20.22 -8.86
CA ALA A 144 -10.88 -19.53 -9.94
C ALA A 144 -9.40 -19.26 -9.59
N LEU A 145 -9.10 -18.82 -8.37
CA LEU A 145 -7.71 -18.62 -7.93
C LEU A 145 -6.94 -19.95 -7.83
N ARG A 146 -7.57 -21.03 -7.35
CA ARG A 146 -6.94 -22.35 -7.28
C ARG A 146 -6.68 -22.92 -8.68
N ASP A 147 -7.61 -22.78 -9.61
CA ASP A 147 -7.47 -23.20 -11.00
C ASP A 147 -6.37 -22.41 -11.73
N ALA A 148 -6.19 -21.13 -11.37
CA ALA A 148 -5.08 -20.30 -11.83
C ALA A 148 -3.72 -20.65 -11.18
N GLY A 149 -3.69 -21.61 -10.24
CA GLY A 149 -2.46 -22.11 -9.62
C GLY A 149 -2.02 -21.37 -8.34
N TYR A 150 -2.87 -20.52 -7.76
CA TYR A 150 -2.56 -19.93 -6.45
C TYR A 150 -2.75 -20.97 -5.33
N SER A 151 -1.70 -21.20 -4.56
CA SER A 151 -1.62 -22.18 -3.46
C SER A 151 -1.58 -21.53 -2.08
N GLY A 152 -1.40 -20.21 -2.01
CA GLY A 152 -1.32 -19.46 -0.76
C GLY A 152 -2.65 -19.36 0.00
N GLU A 153 -2.62 -18.68 1.14
CA GLU A 153 -3.77 -18.56 2.02
C GLU A 153 -4.84 -17.64 1.42
N ILE A 154 -6.12 -18.03 1.60
CA ILE A 154 -7.30 -17.21 1.27
C ILE A 154 -8.15 -17.12 2.53
N LEU A 155 -8.25 -15.94 3.13
CA LEU A 155 -9.02 -15.71 4.35
C LEU A 155 -10.09 -14.63 4.12
N PRO A 156 -11.21 -14.69 4.86
CA PRO A 156 -12.18 -13.60 4.86
C PRO A 156 -11.55 -12.31 5.38
N ASP A 157 -11.98 -11.18 4.81
CA ASP A 157 -11.67 -9.86 5.34
C ASP A 157 -12.61 -9.57 6.53
N GLU A 158 -12.03 -9.35 7.72
CA GLU A 158 -12.80 -9.10 8.94
C GLU A 158 -13.06 -7.61 9.19
N SER A 159 -12.60 -6.71 8.33
CA SER A 159 -12.75 -5.25 8.50
C SER A 159 -14.20 -4.76 8.60
N TYR A 160 -15.16 -5.56 8.11
CA TYR A 160 -16.60 -5.28 8.18
C TYR A 160 -17.33 -6.08 9.28
N GLN A 161 -16.61 -6.85 10.10
CA GLN A 161 -17.23 -7.49 11.25
C GLN A 161 -17.73 -6.41 12.22
N LYS A 162 -19.05 -6.39 12.42
CA LYS A 162 -19.69 -5.47 13.37
C LYS A 162 -19.31 -5.88 14.78
N VAL A 163 -18.64 -4.99 15.50
CA VAL A 163 -18.51 -5.12 16.96
C VAL A 163 -19.87 -4.80 17.57
N LEU A 164 -20.54 -5.81 18.12
CA LEU A 164 -21.79 -5.64 18.84
C LEU A 164 -21.50 -5.26 20.28
N TYR A 165 -21.78 -4.02 20.64
CA TYR A 165 -21.75 -3.59 22.04
C TYR A 165 -23.11 -3.88 22.69
N GLN A 166 -23.10 -4.71 23.72
CA GLN A 166 -24.25 -4.85 24.61
C GLN A 166 -24.11 -3.83 25.73
N ILE A 167 -24.84 -2.72 25.62
CA ILE A 167 -24.93 -1.72 26.69
C ILE A 167 -26.13 -2.09 27.56
N VAL A 168 -25.87 -2.51 28.80
CA VAL A 168 -26.92 -2.72 29.80
C VAL A 168 -27.15 -1.41 30.53
N MET A 169 -28.25 -0.74 30.23
CA MET A 169 -28.66 0.48 30.93
C MET A 169 -29.21 0.10 32.30
N THR A 170 -28.64 0.67 33.38
CA THR A 170 -29.19 0.54 34.74
C THR A 170 -29.82 1.87 35.16
N LYS A 171 -30.74 1.84 36.13
CA LYS A 171 -31.42 3.06 36.63
C LYS A 171 -30.51 3.94 37.48
N ASP A 172 -29.36 3.43 37.91
CA ASP A 172 -28.44 4.10 38.85
C ASP A 172 -27.36 4.93 38.14
N TRP A 173 -27.56 5.22 36.85
CA TRP A 173 -26.64 6.10 36.13
C TRP A 173 -26.84 7.51 36.65
N ALA A 174 -25.73 8.16 37.03
CA ALA A 174 -25.76 9.54 37.45
C ALA A 174 -26.37 10.39 36.32
N ASP A 175 -27.27 11.30 36.67
CA ASP A 175 -27.76 12.32 35.75
C ASP A 175 -26.55 13.16 35.28
N PRO A 176 -26.48 13.58 34.00
CA PRO A 176 -25.31 14.25 33.42
C PRO A 176 -24.82 15.49 34.18
#